data_AF-A0A383DEM2-F1
#
_entry.id   AF-A0A383DEM2-F1
#
_cell.length_a   1.000
_cell.length_b   1.000
_cell.length_c   1.000
_cell.angle_alpha   90.00
_cell.angle_beta   90.00
_cell.angle_gamma   90.00
#
_symmetry.space_group_name_H-M   'P 1'
#
loop_
_entity.id
_entity.type
_entity.pdbx_description
1 polymer ?
#
loop_
_entity_poly.entity_id
_entity_poly.type
_entity_poly.pdbx_seq_one_letter_code
_entity_poly.pdbx_strand_id
1 'polypeptide(L)'
;MISIGFFMKKYADRGTDSYFIGGREVPWWAAGISMVATTFAADTPLAVTGIVAANGIAGNWIWWNFMFSGIITVFLYSKLWHRAGVTTDVEFISIRYSGKPAKYLRGFRALYLALPINCIILGWVTVGMSKVLQVITGAPQWQIIIFLYLITTIYIAVSGIWGVVATDFFQF
;
A
#
# COMPACT_ATOMS: atom_id res chain seq x y z
N MET A 1 -8.32 14.47 -2.76
CA MET A 1 -8.04 13.55 -1.63
C MET A 1 -8.89 13.86 -0.39
N ILE A 2 -8.81 15.06 0.17
CA ILE A 2 -9.51 15.42 1.42
C ILE A 2 -11.04 15.29 1.30
N SER A 3 -11.66 15.85 0.25
CA SER A 3 -13.12 15.78 0.06
C SER A 3 -13.65 14.34 -0.12
N ILE A 4 -12.88 13.51 -0.82
CA ILE A 4 -13.19 12.08 -1.01
C ILE A 4 -13.08 11.35 0.34
N GLY A 5 -12.04 11.65 1.12
CA GLY A 5 -11.87 11.08 2.46
C GLY A 5 -13.03 11.41 3.40
N PHE A 6 -13.50 12.67 3.41
CA PHE A 6 -14.66 13.06 4.20
C PHE A 6 -15.96 12.39 3.74
N PHE A 7 -16.15 12.19 2.43
CA PHE A 7 -17.34 11.50 1.91
C PHE A 7 -17.36 10.01 2.27
N MET A 8 -16.18 9.39 2.34
CA MET A 8 -16.02 7.97 2.70
C MET A 8 -16.03 7.70 4.21
N LYS A 9 -15.95 8.74 5.06
CA LYS A 9 -16.03 8.65 6.51
C LYS A 9 -17.21 7.79 7.01
N LYS A 10 -18.37 7.91 6.36
CA LYS A 10 -19.60 7.16 6.71
C LYS A 10 -19.46 5.63 6.62
N TYR A 11 -18.45 5.14 5.88
CA TYR A 11 -18.12 3.72 5.80
C TYR A 11 -17.11 3.34 6.88
N ALA A 12 -16.15 4.22 7.19
CA ALA A 12 -15.17 4.02 8.26
C ALA A 12 -15.82 3.97 9.67
N ASP A 13 -16.86 4.78 9.91
CA ASP A 13 -17.55 4.87 11.21
C ASP A 13 -18.39 3.62 11.57
N ARG A 14 -18.51 2.62 10.68
CA ARG A 14 -19.33 1.41 10.90
C ARG A 14 -18.65 0.31 11.72
N GLY A 15 -17.44 0.56 12.21
CA GLY A 15 -16.68 -0.35 13.08
C GLY A 15 -15.32 -0.75 12.49
N THR A 16 -14.54 -1.47 13.31
CA THR A 16 -13.13 -1.82 13.01
C THR A 16 -12.95 -2.59 11.71
N ASP A 17 -13.87 -3.51 11.39
CA ASP A 17 -13.85 -4.26 10.12
C ASP A 17 -14.11 -3.36 8.92
N SER A 18 -14.99 -2.36 9.06
CA SER A 18 -15.23 -1.41 7.96
C SER A 18 -14.06 -0.46 7.76
N TYR A 19 -13.35 -0.11 8.84
CA TYR A 19 -12.16 0.74 8.79
C TYR A 19 -10.95 0.05 8.12
N PHE A 20 -10.64 -1.19 8.51
CA PHE A 20 -9.42 -1.89 8.06
C PHE A 20 -9.62 -2.78 6.83
N ILE A 21 -10.77 -3.44 6.68
CA ILE A 21 -11.03 -4.38 5.56
C ILE A 21 -12.21 -3.95 4.69
N GLY A 22 -12.74 -2.75 4.89
CA GLY A 22 -13.79 -2.16 4.06
C GLY A 22 -15.12 -2.92 4.16
N GLY A 23 -15.33 -3.65 5.25
CA GLY A 23 -16.49 -4.53 5.42
C GLY A 23 -16.49 -5.74 4.47
N ARG A 24 -15.38 -5.97 3.73
CA ARG A 24 -15.29 -6.93 2.61
C ARG A 24 -16.29 -6.67 1.47
N GLU A 25 -16.78 -5.43 1.38
CA GLU A 25 -17.74 -4.99 0.36
C GLU A 25 -17.06 -4.27 -0.81
N VAL A 26 -15.74 -4.08 -0.76
CA VAL A 26 -14.99 -3.41 -1.82
C VAL A 26 -15.08 -4.22 -3.11
N PRO A 27 -15.57 -3.64 -4.23
CA PRO A 27 -15.71 -4.36 -5.47
C PRO A 27 -14.32 -4.71 -6.04
N TRP A 28 -14.23 -5.88 -6.68
CA TRP A 28 -12.96 -6.46 -7.15
C TRP A 28 -12.15 -5.53 -8.06
N TRP A 29 -12.83 -4.73 -8.90
CA TRP A 29 -12.19 -3.79 -9.81
C TRP A 29 -11.55 -2.62 -9.07
N ALA A 30 -12.22 -2.10 -8.02
CA ALA A 30 -11.69 -1.00 -7.21
C ALA A 30 -10.50 -1.48 -6.37
N ALA A 31 -10.62 -2.67 -5.77
CA ALA A 31 -9.52 -3.31 -5.06
C ALA A 31 -8.31 -3.55 -5.99
N GLY A 32 -8.55 -4.03 -7.23
CA GLY A 32 -7.51 -4.24 -8.22
C GLY A 32 -6.78 -2.95 -8.61
N ILE A 33 -7.51 -1.87 -8.90
CA ILE A 33 -6.92 -0.57 -9.22
C ILE A 33 -6.11 -0.02 -8.03
N SER A 34 -6.65 -0.10 -6.81
CA SER A 34 -5.93 0.33 -5.61
C SER A 34 -4.64 -0.46 -5.37
N MET A 35 -4.64 -1.78 -5.60
CA MET A 35 -3.42 -2.59 -5.52
C MET A 35 -2.36 -2.16 -6.54
N VAL A 36 -2.76 -1.84 -7.77
CA VAL A 36 -1.85 -1.36 -8.81
C VAL A 36 -1.34 0.05 -8.44
N ALA A 37 -2.23 0.96 -8.05
CA ALA A 37 -1.88 2.31 -7.62
C ALA A 37 -0.90 2.32 -6.44
N THR A 38 -1.12 1.46 -5.44
CA THR A 38 -0.22 1.30 -4.28
C THR A 38 1.18 0.84 -4.71
N THR A 39 1.28 0.01 -5.75
CA THR A 39 2.56 -0.47 -6.28
C THR A 39 3.24 0.58 -7.15
N PHE A 40 2.45 1.39 -7.89
CA PHE A 40 2.92 2.52 -8.69
C PHE A 40 3.08 3.80 -7.86
N ALA A 41 3.88 3.71 -6.79
CA ALA A 41 4.25 4.87 -6.00
C ALA A 41 5.08 5.88 -6.82
N ALA A 42 5.16 7.14 -6.35
CA ALA A 42 5.79 8.25 -7.06
C ALA A 42 7.28 8.03 -7.43
N ASP A 43 7.97 7.12 -6.75
CA ASP A 43 9.35 6.73 -7.02
C ASP A 43 9.48 5.70 -8.14
N THR A 44 8.43 4.91 -8.43
CA THR A 44 8.47 3.82 -9.41
C THR A 44 8.71 4.31 -10.84
N PRO A 45 8.01 5.35 -11.35
CA PRO A 45 8.33 5.92 -12.67
C PRO A 45 9.77 6.46 -12.75
N LEU A 46 10.28 7.06 -11.67
CA LEU A 46 11.64 7.57 -11.61
C LEU A 46 12.67 6.42 -11.66
N ALA A 47 12.39 5.31 -10.96
CA ALA A 47 13.24 4.13 -11.01
C ALA A 47 13.22 3.45 -12.39
N VAL A 48 12.03 3.27 -12.98
CA VAL A 48 11.88 2.63 -14.31
C VAL A 48 12.56 3.46 -15.40
N THR A 49 12.38 4.78 -15.39
CA THR A 49 13.07 5.66 -16.35
C THR A 49 14.59 5.61 -16.18
N GLY A 50 15.10 5.58 -14.94
CA GLY A 50 16.52 5.39 -14.67
C GLY A 50 17.06 4.05 -15.19
N ILE A 51 16.33 2.96 -14.98
CA ILE A 51 16.70 1.62 -15.47
C ILE A 51 16.72 1.59 -17.00
N VAL A 52 15.70 2.15 -17.65
CA VAL A 52 15.60 2.17 -19.11
C VAL A 52 16.65 3.08 -19.73
N ALA A 53 16.96 4.22 -19.11
CA ALA A 53 18.02 5.11 -19.58
C ALA A 53 19.40 4.44 -19.51
N ALA A 54 19.68 3.62 -18.50
CA ALA A 54 20.96 2.95 -18.32
C ALA A 54 21.09 1.64 -19.12
N ASN A 55 20.04 0.83 -19.17
CA ASN A 55 20.08 -0.56 -19.68
C ASN A 55 19.16 -0.80 -20.87
N GLY A 56 18.55 0.25 -21.42
CA GLY A 56 17.52 0.14 -22.45
C GLY A 56 16.24 -0.53 -21.95
N ILE A 57 15.32 -0.79 -22.88
CA ILE A 57 14.02 -1.43 -22.59
C ILE A 57 14.20 -2.82 -21.95
N ALA A 58 15.29 -3.52 -22.28
CA ALA A 58 15.61 -4.83 -21.72
C ALA A 58 15.77 -4.80 -20.18
N GLY A 59 16.23 -3.69 -19.60
CA GLY A 59 16.33 -3.53 -18.15
C GLY A 59 14.98 -3.61 -17.44
N ASN A 60 13.89 -3.28 -18.13
CA ASN A 60 12.54 -3.36 -17.58
C ASN A 60 12.03 -4.80 -17.40
N TRP A 61 12.78 -5.79 -17.86
CA TRP A 61 12.50 -7.21 -17.63
C TRP A 61 12.34 -7.53 -16.13
N ILE A 62 13.05 -6.80 -15.25
CA ILE A 62 12.89 -6.93 -13.79
C ILE A 62 11.43 -6.77 -13.35
N TRP A 63 10.66 -5.88 -13.97
CA TRP A 63 9.24 -5.68 -13.69
C TRP A 63 8.35 -6.72 -14.37
N TRP A 64 8.66 -7.05 -15.63
CA TRP A 64 7.82 -7.97 -16.40
C TRP A 64 7.85 -9.41 -15.85
N ASN A 65 8.93 -9.84 -15.20
CA ASN A 65 8.96 -11.17 -14.56
C ASN A 65 7.98 -11.27 -13.38
N PHE A 66 7.77 -10.19 -12.63
CA PHE A 66 6.83 -10.18 -11.52
C PHE A 66 5.38 -10.40 -11.97
N MET A 67 5.05 -10.03 -13.21
CA MET A 67 3.72 -10.29 -13.78
C MET A 67 3.37 -11.78 -13.72
N PHE A 68 4.28 -12.67 -14.14
CA PHE A 68 4.04 -14.12 -14.13
C PHE A 68 3.86 -14.65 -12.71
N SER A 69 4.70 -14.18 -11.77
CA SER A 69 4.57 -14.54 -10.35
C SER A 69 3.23 -14.08 -9.77
N GLY A 70 2.79 -12.86 -10.09
CA GLY A 70 1.52 -12.30 -9.65
C GLY A 70 0.32 -13.10 -10.19
N ILE A 71 0.33 -13.43 -11.48
CA ILE A 71 -0.71 -14.25 -12.13
C ILE A 71 -0.84 -15.60 -11.42
N ILE A 72 0.27 -16.32 -11.24
CA ILE A 72 0.27 -17.63 -10.57
C ILE A 72 -0.26 -17.50 -9.13
N THR A 73 0.17 -16.46 -8.41
CA THR A 73 -0.26 -16.23 -7.03
C THR A 73 -1.77 -16.00 -6.95
N VAL A 74 -2.34 -15.21 -7.85
CA VAL A 74 -3.78 -14.96 -7.90
C VAL A 74 -4.55 -16.24 -8.20
N PHE A 75 -4.17 -17.02 -9.21
CA PHE A 75 -4.90 -18.24 -9.58
C PHE A 75 -4.83 -19.33 -8.50
N LEU A 76 -3.70 -19.49 -7.83
CA LEU A 76 -3.50 -20.55 -6.84
C LEU A 76 -3.97 -20.15 -5.43
N TYR A 77 -3.70 -18.91 -5.00
CA TYR A 77 -3.83 -18.52 -3.59
C TYR A 77 -5.00 -17.59 -3.29
N SER A 78 -5.58 -16.88 -4.27
CA SER A 78 -6.67 -15.91 -3.99
C SER A 78 -7.85 -16.54 -3.23
N LYS A 79 -8.30 -17.72 -3.68
CA LYS A 79 -9.40 -18.47 -3.04
C LYS A 79 -9.04 -18.95 -1.63
N LEU A 80 -7.79 -19.40 -1.44
CA LEU A 80 -7.30 -19.84 -0.13
C LEU A 80 -7.22 -18.68 0.85
N TRP A 81 -6.75 -17.52 0.37
CA TRP A 81 -6.65 -16.30 1.17
C TRP A 81 -8.02 -15.77 1.58
N HIS A 82 -8.98 -15.74 0.66
CA HIS A 82 -10.34 -15.33 0.96
C HIS A 82 -11.00 -16.26 1.99
N ARG A 83 -10.77 -17.58 1.88
CA ARG A 83 -11.27 -18.58 2.82
C ARG A 83 -10.62 -18.49 4.21
N ALA A 84 -9.37 -18.06 4.29
CA ALA A 84 -8.66 -17.94 5.57
C ALA A 84 -9.30 -16.88 6.48
N GLY A 85 -10.00 -15.90 5.90
CA GLY A 85 -10.79 -14.92 6.65
C GLY A 85 -9.97 -14.05 7.61
N VAL A 86 -8.64 -13.99 7.42
CA VAL A 86 -7.72 -13.23 8.27
C VAL A 86 -7.81 -11.73 8.00
N THR A 87 -7.66 -10.92 9.04
CA THR A 87 -7.64 -9.45 8.90
C THR A 87 -6.23 -8.94 8.61
N THR A 88 -5.21 -9.68 9.06
CA THR A 88 -3.80 -9.35 8.81
C THR A 88 -3.08 -10.55 8.18
N ASP A 89 -2.07 -10.29 7.35
CA ASP A 89 -1.25 -11.34 6.73
C ASP A 89 -0.54 -12.21 7.79
N VAL A 90 -0.06 -11.59 8.87
CA VAL A 90 0.61 -12.26 9.99
C VAL A 90 -0.31 -13.18 10.79
N GLU A 91 -1.63 -12.98 10.76
CA GLU A 91 -2.59 -13.87 11.40
C GLU A 91 -2.68 -15.23 10.71
N PHE A 92 -2.29 -15.32 9.44
CA PHE A 92 -2.16 -16.59 8.75
C PHE A 92 -1.19 -17.55 9.47
N ILE A 93 -0.17 -17.03 10.16
CA ILE A 93 0.79 -17.84 10.94
C ILE A 93 0.07 -18.63 12.04
N SER A 94 -0.93 -18.04 12.70
CA SER A 94 -1.70 -18.74 13.73
C SER A 94 -2.67 -19.79 13.20
N ILE A 95 -3.04 -19.72 11.92
CA ILE A 95 -3.84 -20.75 11.25
C ILE A 95 -2.93 -21.88 10.78
N ARG A 96 -1.75 -21.54 10.23
CA ARG A 96 -0.84 -22.51 9.62
C ARG A 96 -0.01 -23.29 10.65
N TYR A 97 0.34 -22.66 11.76
CA TYR A 97 1.21 -23.20 12.80
C TYR A 97 0.55 -23.09 14.18
N SER A 98 0.88 -24.02 15.07
CA SER A 98 0.32 -24.09 16.43
C SER A 98 1.39 -23.94 17.51
N GLY A 99 0.95 -23.57 18.72
CA GLY A 99 1.80 -23.51 19.92
C GLY A 99 2.50 -22.17 20.18
N LYS A 100 3.35 -22.16 21.22
CA LYS A 100 4.10 -20.99 21.67
C LYS A 100 5.04 -20.42 20.59
N PRO A 101 5.75 -21.24 19.78
CA PRO A 101 6.62 -20.72 18.72
C PRO A 101 5.85 -19.94 17.65
N ALA A 102 4.65 -20.38 17.27
CA ALA A 102 3.80 -19.70 16.29
C ALA A 102 3.35 -18.31 16.77
N LYS A 103 3.00 -18.18 18.06
CA LYS A 103 2.65 -16.88 18.66
C LYS A 103 3.83 -15.92 18.67
N TYR A 104 5.03 -16.42 19.02
CA TYR A 104 6.25 -15.61 18.98
C TYR A 104 6.56 -15.15 17.56
N LEU A 105 6.49 -16.05 16.56
CA LEU A 105 6.71 -15.72 15.16
C LEU A 105 5.69 -14.68 14.65
N ARG A 106 4.41 -14.81 15.00
CA ARG A 106 3.38 -13.81 14.67
C ARG A 106 3.72 -12.45 15.27
N GLY A 107 4.05 -12.40 16.56
CA GLY A 107 4.39 -11.16 17.26
C GLY A 107 5.64 -10.49 16.69
N PHE A 108 6.71 -11.27 16.47
CA PHE A 108 7.94 -10.79 15.86
C PHE A 108 7.71 -10.24 14.46
N ARG A 109 7.01 -11.00 13.59
CA ARG A 109 6.73 -10.57 12.21
C ARG A 109 5.82 -9.35 12.18
N ALA A 110 4.83 -9.25 13.07
CA ALA A 110 3.99 -8.08 13.20
C ALA A 110 4.82 -6.83 13.54
N LEU A 111 5.72 -6.91 14.53
CA LEU A 111 6.59 -5.79 14.90
C LEU A 111 7.58 -5.44 13.79
N TYR A 112 8.21 -6.44 13.19
CA TYR A 112 9.19 -6.27 12.11
C TYR A 112 8.57 -5.65 10.86
N LEU A 113 7.37 -6.07 10.44
CA LEU A 113 6.71 -5.47 9.28
C LEU A 113 6.16 -4.08 9.62
N ALA A 114 5.53 -3.92 10.80
CA ALA A 114 4.87 -2.68 11.17
C ALA A 114 5.83 -1.53 11.45
N LEU A 115 7.01 -1.79 12.01
CA LEU A 115 7.97 -0.75 12.40
C LEU A 115 9.10 -0.57 11.39
N PRO A 116 10.16 -1.40 11.34
CA PRO A 116 11.32 -1.08 10.52
C PRO A 116 11.00 -1.08 9.03
N ILE A 117 10.24 -2.06 8.53
CA ILE A 117 9.95 -2.16 7.09
C ILE A 117 9.05 -1.01 6.63
N ASN A 118 7.92 -0.78 7.31
CA ASN A 118 7.05 0.34 6.95
C ASN A 118 7.73 1.70 7.09
N CYS A 119 8.53 1.93 8.15
CA CYS A 119 9.26 3.20 8.29
C CYS A 119 10.27 3.42 7.16
N ILE A 120 10.97 2.38 6.71
CA ILE A 120 11.90 2.46 5.58
C ILE A 120 11.14 2.78 4.28
N ILE A 121 10.03 2.08 4.02
CA ILE A 121 9.21 2.31 2.82
C ILE A 121 8.64 3.72 2.81
N LEU A 122 8.05 4.18 3.94
CA LEU A 122 7.53 5.54 4.07
C LEU A 122 8.62 6.59 3.83
N GLY A 123 9.81 6.39 4.41
CA GLY A 123 10.95 7.26 4.20
C GLY A 123 11.37 7.32 2.73
N TRP A 124 11.56 6.17 2.10
CA TRP A 124 11.97 6.08 0.69
C TRP A 124 10.95 6.77 -0.23
N VAL A 125 9.68 6.36 -0.16
CA VAL A 125 8.61 6.86 -1.06
C VAL A 125 8.43 8.36 -0.89
N THR A 126 8.45 8.85 0.36
CA THR A 126 8.32 10.29 0.63
C THR A 126 9.51 11.08 0.10
N VAL A 127 10.74 10.54 0.20
CA VAL A 127 11.92 11.17 -0.41
C VAL A 127 11.77 11.25 -1.92
N GLY A 128 11.29 10.17 -2.58
CA GLY A 128 10.98 10.17 -4.01
C GLY A 128 10.04 11.30 -4.41
N MET A 129 8.89 11.41 -3.73
CA MET A 129 7.90 12.47 -4.00
C MET A 129 8.45 13.88 -3.71
N SER A 130 9.19 14.04 -2.61
CA SER A 130 9.75 15.33 -2.22
C SER A 130 10.77 15.87 -3.22
N LYS A 131 11.55 15.01 -3.87
CA LYS A 131 12.48 15.41 -4.95
C LYS A 131 11.74 15.98 -6.15
N VAL A 132 10.66 15.34 -6.57
CA VAL A 132 9.83 15.82 -7.68
C VAL A 132 9.20 17.17 -7.34
N LEU A 133 8.58 17.29 -6.17
CA LEU A 133 7.96 18.54 -5.71
C LEU A 133 8.96 19.67 -5.50
N GLN A 134 10.17 19.36 -5.04
CA GLN A 134 11.23 20.37 -4.87
C GLN A 134 11.63 20.98 -6.22
N VAL A 135 11.72 20.18 -7.29
CA VAL A 135 12.01 20.68 -8.64
C VAL A 135 10.88 21.57 -9.16
N ILE A 136 9.62 21.23 -8.87
CA ILE A 136 8.45 21.97 -9.35
C ILE A 136 8.23 23.27 -8.58
N THR A 137 8.34 23.22 -7.26
CA THR A 137 7.93 24.32 -6.36
C THR A 137 9.09 25.19 -5.90
N GLY A 138 10.33 24.69 -5.98
CA GLY A 138 11.51 25.34 -5.39
C GLY A 138 11.51 25.38 -3.85
N ALA A 139 10.49 24.83 -3.19
CA ALA A 139 10.38 24.85 -1.74
C ALA A 139 11.42 23.92 -1.07
N PRO A 140 11.86 24.24 0.15
CA PRO A 140 12.77 23.38 0.89
C PRO A 140 12.10 22.04 1.23
N GLN A 141 12.87 20.95 1.09
CA GLN A 141 12.37 19.58 1.18
C GLN A 141 11.61 19.28 2.47
N TRP A 142 12.04 19.83 3.60
CA TRP A 142 11.40 19.60 4.91
C TRP A 142 9.96 20.14 4.97
N GLN A 143 9.66 21.28 4.31
CA GLN A 143 8.30 21.83 4.25
C GLN A 143 7.38 20.93 3.44
N ILE A 144 7.88 20.43 2.31
CA ILE A 144 7.15 19.49 1.44
C ILE A 144 6.81 18.21 2.22
N ILE A 145 7.79 17.65 2.93
CA ILE A 145 7.59 16.43 3.71
C ILE A 145 6.53 16.61 4.79
N ILE A 146 6.60 17.70 5.57
CA ILE A 146 5.60 18.00 6.61
C ILE A 146 4.21 18.13 5.99
N PHE A 147 4.10 18.87 4.89
CA PHE A 147 2.84 19.06 4.18
C PHE A 147 2.23 17.74 3.69
N LEU A 148 3.05 16.88 3.07
CA LEU A 148 2.62 15.56 2.61
C LEU A 148 2.13 14.68 3.76
N TYR A 149 2.89 14.57 4.85
CA TYR A 149 2.48 13.77 6.00
C TYR A 149 1.22 14.30 6.66
N LEU A 150 1.07 15.63 6.78
CA LEU A 150 -0.08 16.24 7.40
C LEU A 150 -1.36 15.94 6.60
N ILE A 151 -1.36 16.17 5.29
CA ILE A 151 -2.51 15.86 4.44
C ILE A 151 -2.82 14.37 4.48
N THR A 152 -1.79 13.53 4.32
CA THR A 152 -1.95 12.08 4.25
C THR A 152 -2.51 11.50 5.53
N THR A 153 -1.99 11.92 6.69
CA THR A 153 -2.48 11.45 7.99
C THR A 153 -3.93 11.87 8.22
N ILE A 154 -4.29 13.11 7.89
CA ILE A 154 -5.64 13.63 8.09
C ILE A 154 -6.66 12.84 7.28
N TYR A 155 -6.43 12.63 5.97
CA TYR A 155 -7.43 11.94 5.16
C TYR A 155 -7.51 10.45 5.52
N ILE A 156 -6.39 9.77 5.77
CA ILE A 156 -6.40 8.34 6.13
C ILE A 156 -7.13 8.12 7.46
N ALA A 157 -6.84 8.94 8.47
CA ALA A 157 -7.48 8.85 9.77
C ALA A 157 -9.01 9.03 9.71
N VAL A 158 -9.50 9.85 8.76
CA VAL A 158 -10.94 10.13 8.61
C VAL A 158 -11.65 9.06 7.77
N SER A 159 -10.97 8.45 6.82
CA SER A 159 -11.65 7.74 5.71
C SER A 159 -11.45 6.23 5.67
N GLY A 160 -10.47 5.70 6.43
CA GLY A 160 -10.16 4.27 6.45
C GLY A 160 -9.83 3.72 5.06
N ILE A 161 -9.94 2.40 4.89
CA ILE A 161 -9.52 1.75 3.63
C ILE A 161 -10.38 2.14 2.42
N TRP A 162 -11.67 2.45 2.62
CA TRP A 162 -12.54 2.94 1.55
C TRP A 162 -12.07 4.28 1.00
N GLY A 163 -11.58 5.17 1.86
CA GLY A 163 -10.98 6.42 1.42
C GLY A 163 -9.69 6.21 0.64
N VAL A 164 -8.83 5.30 1.09
CA VAL A 164 -7.58 4.95 0.39
C VAL A 164 -7.90 4.40 -1.02
N VAL A 165 -8.79 3.42 -1.12
CA VAL A 165 -9.18 2.83 -2.42
C VAL A 165 -9.79 3.90 -3.34
N ALA A 166 -10.62 4.78 -2.80
CA ALA A 166 -11.21 5.86 -3.58
C ALA A 166 -10.15 6.87 -4.03
N THR A 167 -9.21 7.26 -3.16
CA THR A 167 -8.13 8.18 -3.56
C THR A 167 -7.22 7.56 -4.60
N ASP A 168 -6.87 6.29 -4.45
CA ASP A 168 -6.05 5.54 -5.41
C ASP A 168 -6.66 5.55 -6.80
N PHE A 169 -7.98 5.34 -6.90
CA PHE A 169 -8.70 5.37 -8.18
C PHE A 169 -8.59 6.72 -8.91
N PHE A 170 -8.47 7.84 -8.19
CA PHE A 170 -8.31 9.15 -8.80
C PHE A 170 -6.83 9.56 -8.99
N GLN A 171 -5.91 8.90 -8.30
CA GLN A 171 -4.48 9.20 -8.37
C GLN A 171 -3.75 8.42 -9.46
N PHE A 172 -4.21 7.20 -9.75
CA PHE A 172 -3.73 6.38 -10.85
C PHE A 172 -4.31 6.84 -12.18
#